data_AF-A0A661HFK3-F1
#
_entry.id   AF-A0A661HFK3-F1
#
_cell.length_a   1.000
_cell.length_b   1.000
_cell.length_c   1.000
_cell.angle_alpha   90.00
_cell.angle_beta   90.00
_cell.angle_gamma   90.00
#
_symmetry.space_group_name_H-M   'P 1'
#
loop_
_entity.id
_entity.type
_entity.pdbx_description
1 polymer ?
#
loop_
_entity_poly.entity_id
_entity_poly.type
_entity_poly.pdbx_seq_one_letter_code
_entity_poly.pdbx_strand_id
1 'polypeptide(L)'
;LIYTKRHIMVDIYLKETPIATFTQDKRSYLIDYQNLEIQNSISLSLPNSKKFYTYEYRFPPYFETFLPEGYLYEIFKNMLTKEYGYIDDYLIFSKLAPNIQSRVSFKSDFSKLDFDFLEIENIVENDSNDTFKKLLDTFLNKNAISGVQPKTVALLKSKETLHIKEYIIKTWGEEYPHLAENEYFCLKACQKAGIDIPKISLS
;
A
#
# COMPACT_ATOMS: atom_id res chain seq x y z
N LEU A 1 -17.92 -15.77 23.22
CA LEU A 1 -17.58 -15.95 21.79
C LEU A 1 -16.17 -16.51 21.70
N ILE A 2 -16.01 -17.74 21.21
CA ILE A 2 -14.70 -18.35 20.95
C ILE A 2 -14.26 -17.85 19.58
N TYR A 3 -13.37 -16.86 19.53
CA TYR A 3 -12.72 -16.44 18.29
C TYR A 3 -11.68 -17.50 17.93
N THR A 4 -12.03 -18.43 17.04
CA THR A 4 -11.03 -19.24 16.33
C THR A 4 -10.20 -18.30 15.46
N LYS A 5 -8.94 -18.08 15.83
CA LYS A 5 -7.99 -17.26 15.07
C LYS A 5 -7.88 -17.87 13.67
N ARG A 6 -8.41 -17.18 12.66
CA ARG A 6 -8.33 -17.63 11.26
C ARG A 6 -6.87 -17.51 10.84
N HIS A 7 -6.24 -18.62 10.43
CA HIS A 7 -4.89 -18.57 9.87
C HIS A 7 -4.97 -17.99 8.47
N ILE A 8 -4.62 -16.70 8.36
CA ILE A 8 -4.55 -16.01 7.08
C ILE A 8 -3.24 -16.43 6.40
N MET A 9 -3.32 -16.83 5.14
CA MET A 9 -2.17 -17.12 4.29
C MET A 9 -2.11 -16.07 3.16
N VAL A 10 -0.91 -15.60 2.85
CA VAL A 10 -0.67 -14.71 1.72
C VAL A 10 0.18 -15.42 0.68
N ASP A 11 -0.36 -15.62 -0.52
CA ASP A 11 0.36 -16.14 -1.66
C ASP A 11 1.15 -15.02 -2.35
N ILE A 12 2.40 -15.29 -2.68
CA ILE A 12 3.34 -14.35 -3.31
C ILE A 12 3.58 -14.78 -4.75
N TYR A 13 3.42 -13.83 -5.67
CA TYR A 13 3.58 -14.05 -7.10
C TYR A 13 4.63 -13.11 -7.69
N LEU A 14 5.34 -13.60 -8.70
CA LEU A 14 6.19 -12.82 -9.58
C LEU A 14 5.64 -12.95 -11.01
N LYS A 15 5.14 -11.86 -11.59
CA LYS A 15 4.50 -11.87 -12.93
C LYS A 15 3.52 -13.05 -13.10
N GLU A 16 2.56 -13.16 -12.17
CA GLU A 16 1.54 -14.22 -12.12
C GLU A 16 2.03 -15.65 -11.80
N THR A 17 3.34 -15.86 -11.69
CA THR A 17 3.89 -17.16 -11.26
C THR A 17 3.91 -17.21 -9.73
N PRO A 18 3.29 -18.20 -9.07
CA PRO A 18 3.38 -18.36 -7.62
C PRO A 18 4.82 -18.75 -7.24
N ILE A 19 5.43 -18.01 -6.32
CA ILE A 19 6.84 -18.21 -5.94
C ILE A 19 7.02 -18.55 -4.46
N ALA A 20 6.14 -18.06 -3.58
CA ALA A 20 6.23 -18.30 -2.16
C ALA A 20 4.87 -18.11 -1.46
N THR A 21 4.76 -18.57 -0.22
CA THR A 21 3.69 -18.20 0.69
C THR A 21 4.26 -17.46 1.88
N PHE A 22 3.47 -16.57 2.48
CA PHE A 22 3.78 -15.87 3.71
C PHE A 22 2.69 -16.16 4.73
N THR A 23 3.09 -16.63 5.91
CA THR A 23 2.22 -17.02 7.01
C THR A 23 2.72 -16.47 8.34
N GLN A 24 1.80 -16.32 9.29
CA GLN A 24 2.10 -15.94 10.67
C GLN A 24 1.55 -17.02 11.62
N ASP A 25 2.40 -17.43 12.56
CA ASP A 25 1.98 -18.13 13.78
C ASP A 25 2.39 -17.30 14.99
N LYS A 26 1.41 -16.83 15.76
CA LYS A 26 1.61 -15.93 16.92
C LYS A 26 2.43 -14.68 16.57
N ARG A 27 3.73 -14.67 16.87
CA ARG A 27 4.68 -13.58 16.58
C ARG A 27 5.83 -14.04 15.69
N SER A 28 5.67 -15.20 15.07
CA SER A 28 6.63 -15.83 14.19
C SER A 28 6.08 -15.79 12.77
N TYR A 29 6.96 -15.47 11.83
CA TYR A 29 6.63 -15.22 10.44
C TYR A 29 7.41 -16.19 9.57
N LEU A 30 6.73 -16.85 8.64
CA LEU A 30 7.34 -17.82 7.73
C LEU A 30 7.06 -17.43 6.29
N ILE A 31 8.13 -17.27 5.51
CA ILE A 31 8.09 -17.27 4.05
C ILE A 31 8.56 -18.64 3.56
N ASP A 32 7.73 -19.32 2.78
CA ASP A 32 8.01 -20.63 2.18
C ASP A 32 8.04 -20.52 0.65
N TYR A 33 9.25 -20.51 0.08
CA TYR A 33 9.50 -20.54 -1.36
C TYR A 33 9.17 -21.90 -1.98
N GLN A 34 8.41 -21.88 -3.08
CA GLN A 34 7.92 -23.09 -3.75
C GLN A 34 8.84 -23.56 -4.89
N ASN A 35 9.59 -22.65 -5.52
CA ASN A 35 10.63 -22.92 -6.51
C ASN A 35 11.92 -22.23 -6.02
N LEU A 36 13.12 -22.81 -6.17
CA LEU A 36 14.41 -22.25 -5.71
C LEU A 36 15.28 -21.63 -6.83
N GLU A 37 14.64 -21.23 -7.92
CA GLU A 37 15.29 -20.46 -8.98
C GLU A 37 15.62 -19.03 -8.53
N ILE A 38 16.90 -18.66 -8.55
CA ILE A 38 17.36 -17.36 -8.03
C ILE A 38 16.72 -16.16 -8.75
N GLN A 39 16.35 -16.31 -10.03
CA GLN A 39 15.60 -15.29 -10.78
C GLN A 39 14.23 -14.94 -10.18
N ASN A 40 13.68 -15.86 -9.38
CA ASN A 40 12.39 -15.72 -8.70
C ASN A 40 12.53 -15.17 -7.28
N SER A 41 13.68 -14.57 -6.95
CA SER A 41 13.87 -13.84 -5.69
C SER A 41 12.86 -12.71 -5.53
N ILE A 42 12.23 -12.65 -4.34
CA ILE A 42 11.33 -11.56 -3.95
C ILE A 42 12.09 -10.23 -3.89
N SER A 43 13.28 -10.23 -3.29
CA SER A 43 14.14 -9.06 -3.18
C SER A 43 15.61 -9.46 -2.94
N LEU A 44 16.52 -8.49 -2.91
CA LEU A 44 17.91 -8.74 -2.54
C LEU A 44 18.08 -9.20 -1.08
N SER A 45 17.18 -8.77 -0.18
CA SER A 45 17.17 -9.18 1.23
C SER A 45 16.40 -10.47 1.49
N LEU A 46 15.56 -10.89 0.53
CA LEU A 46 14.86 -12.18 0.51
C LEU A 46 15.18 -12.92 -0.79
N PRO A 47 16.43 -13.39 -0.98
CA PRO A 47 16.78 -14.13 -2.18
C PRO A 47 16.12 -15.52 -2.18
N ASN A 48 15.78 -16.02 -3.35
CA ASN A 48 15.23 -17.37 -3.51
C ASN A 48 16.33 -18.44 -3.48
N SER A 49 17.16 -18.39 -2.44
CA SER A 49 18.32 -19.27 -2.21
C SER A 49 18.09 -20.29 -1.10
N LYS A 50 17.01 -20.10 -0.33
CA LYS A 50 16.59 -20.95 0.78
C LYS A 50 15.09 -21.16 0.68
N LYS A 51 14.64 -22.37 1.00
CA LYS A 51 13.21 -22.70 0.99
C LYS A 51 12.43 -21.90 2.03
N PHE A 52 12.98 -21.78 3.24
CA PHE A 52 12.30 -21.13 4.35
C PHE A 52 13.07 -19.90 4.84
N TYR A 53 12.34 -18.80 5.05
CA TYR A 53 12.81 -17.65 5.81
C TYR A 53 11.89 -17.47 7.02
N THR A 54 12.48 -17.48 8.22
CA THR A 54 11.75 -17.30 9.47
C THR A 54 12.14 -16.02 10.16
N TYR A 55 11.17 -15.29 10.68
CA TYR A 55 11.39 -14.10 11.51
C TYR A 55 10.61 -14.24 12.81
N GLU A 56 11.33 -14.14 13.92
CA GLU A 56 10.77 -14.22 15.27
C GLU A 56 10.60 -12.81 15.84
N TYR A 57 9.42 -12.51 16.36
CA TYR A 57 9.05 -11.24 17.02
C TYR A 57 9.14 -9.97 16.18
N ARG A 58 9.64 -10.06 14.95
CA ARG A 58 9.85 -8.93 14.04
C ARG A 58 9.21 -9.21 12.70
N PHE A 59 8.43 -8.24 12.19
CA PHE A 59 7.86 -8.34 10.86
C PHE A 59 8.99 -8.38 9.80
N PRO A 60 8.86 -9.16 8.71
CA PRO A 60 9.94 -9.24 7.73
C PRO A 60 10.16 -7.88 7.05
N PRO A 61 11.39 -7.33 7.04
CA PRO A 61 11.64 -5.94 6.60
C PRO A 61 11.18 -5.62 5.17
N TYR A 62 11.19 -6.59 4.26
CA TYR A 62 10.67 -6.39 2.91
C TYR A 62 9.15 -6.17 2.90
N PHE A 63 8.41 -6.82 3.80
CA PHE A 63 6.96 -6.63 3.87
C PHE A 63 6.58 -5.36 4.65
N GLU A 64 7.44 -4.90 5.56
CA GLU A 64 7.28 -3.60 6.26
C GLU A 64 7.11 -2.46 5.24
N THR A 65 7.77 -2.52 4.08
CA THR A 65 7.69 -1.46 3.05
C THR A 65 6.32 -1.32 2.39
N PHE A 66 5.42 -2.28 2.57
CA PHE A 66 4.03 -2.21 2.08
C PHE A 66 3.05 -1.80 3.16
N LEU A 67 3.50 -1.69 4.41
CA LEU A 67 2.66 -1.19 5.48
C LEU A 67 2.48 0.32 5.31
N PRO A 68 1.29 0.86 5.63
CA PRO A 68 1.12 2.29 5.76
C PRO A 68 2.05 2.82 6.86
N GLU A 69 2.46 4.07 6.73
CA GLU A 69 3.28 4.75 7.73
C GLU A 69 2.52 5.93 8.36
N GLY A 70 2.98 6.33 9.55
CA GLY A 70 2.48 7.50 10.25
C GLY A 70 0.98 7.42 10.52
N TYR A 71 0.24 8.47 10.20
CA TYR A 71 -1.17 8.51 10.55
C TYR A 71 -2.05 7.56 9.72
N LEU A 72 -1.67 7.22 8.47
CA LEU A 72 -2.43 6.22 7.69
C LEU A 72 -2.40 4.86 8.41
N TYR A 73 -1.26 4.52 9.01
CA TYR A 73 -1.14 3.33 9.84
C TYR A 73 -2.14 3.34 11.01
N GLU A 74 -2.23 4.46 11.75
CA GLU A 74 -3.16 4.59 12.89
C GLU A 74 -4.64 4.52 12.46
N ILE A 75 -4.98 4.99 11.26
CA ILE A 75 -6.33 4.80 10.70
C ILE A 75 -6.62 3.32 10.47
N PHE A 76 -5.78 2.63 9.68
CA PHE A 76 -5.94 1.19 9.43
C PHE A 76 -6.02 0.43 10.73
N LYS A 77 -5.25 0.88 11.73
CA LYS A 77 -5.25 0.32 13.06
C LYS A 77 -6.57 0.44 13.78
N ASN A 78 -7.14 1.63 13.82
CA ASN A 78 -8.43 1.87 14.44
C ASN A 78 -9.57 1.12 13.73
N MET A 79 -9.53 1.02 12.40
CA MET A 79 -10.54 0.29 11.63
C MET A 79 -10.49 -1.22 11.88
N LEU A 80 -9.32 -1.83 11.72
CA LEU A 80 -9.18 -3.28 11.82
C LEU A 80 -9.33 -3.77 13.27
N THR A 81 -8.94 -2.95 14.26
CA THR A 81 -9.19 -3.27 15.68
C THR A 81 -10.69 -3.40 15.96
N LYS A 82 -11.53 -2.53 15.37
CA LYS A 82 -13.00 -2.62 15.52
C LYS A 82 -13.57 -3.89 14.88
N GLU A 83 -13.02 -4.31 13.74
CA GLU A 83 -13.53 -5.46 12.98
C GLU A 83 -13.04 -6.82 13.52
N TYR A 84 -11.77 -6.93 13.92
CA TYR A 84 -11.12 -8.19 14.27
C TYR A 84 -10.77 -8.33 15.76
N GLY A 85 -10.88 -7.25 16.56
CA GLY A 85 -10.61 -7.26 18.01
C GLY A 85 -9.12 -7.36 18.39
N TYR A 86 -8.23 -7.52 17.41
CA TYR A 86 -6.78 -7.44 17.55
C TYR A 86 -6.19 -6.83 16.29
N ILE A 87 -4.96 -6.35 16.38
CA ILE A 87 -4.23 -5.92 15.21
C ILE A 87 -2.73 -6.15 15.35
N ASP A 88 -2.15 -6.62 14.26
CA ASP A 88 -0.72 -6.66 14.02
C ASP A 88 -0.43 -6.30 12.55
N ASP A 89 0.86 -6.08 12.27
CA ASP A 89 1.36 -5.75 10.95
C ASP A 89 0.95 -6.78 9.88
N TYR A 90 0.84 -8.05 10.27
CA TYR A 90 0.45 -9.12 9.36
C TYR A 90 -1.01 -9.02 8.91
N LEU A 91 -1.93 -8.68 9.81
CA LEU A 91 -3.32 -8.44 9.46
C LEU A 91 -3.45 -7.22 8.54
N ILE A 92 -2.74 -6.13 8.83
CA ILE A 92 -2.71 -4.92 7.99
C ILE A 92 -2.19 -5.27 6.59
N PHE A 93 -1.02 -5.90 6.52
CA PHE A 93 -0.42 -6.33 5.27
C PHE A 93 -1.35 -7.26 4.48
N SER A 94 -1.93 -8.28 5.13
CA SER A 94 -2.83 -9.23 4.48
C SER A 94 -4.06 -8.57 3.89
N LYS A 95 -4.61 -7.53 4.53
CA LYS A 95 -5.75 -6.76 4.01
C LYS A 95 -5.37 -5.94 2.78
N LEU A 96 -4.15 -5.39 2.77
CA LEU A 96 -3.63 -4.58 1.67
C LEU A 96 -3.13 -5.41 0.49
N ALA A 97 -2.61 -6.61 0.76
CA ALA A 97 -1.96 -7.51 -0.20
C ALA A 97 -2.67 -7.62 -1.57
N PRO A 98 -3.99 -7.86 -1.65
CA PRO A 98 -4.70 -7.97 -2.94
C PRO A 98 -4.66 -6.71 -3.83
N ASN A 99 -4.32 -5.55 -3.27
CA ASN A 99 -4.28 -4.26 -3.95
C ASN A 99 -2.87 -3.83 -4.36
N ILE A 100 -1.84 -4.55 -3.93
CA ILE A 100 -0.46 -4.21 -4.24
C ILE A 100 -0.15 -4.70 -5.66
N GLN A 101 0.03 -3.75 -6.58
CA GLN A 101 0.43 -3.99 -7.95
C GLN A 101 1.90 -3.59 -8.11
N SER A 102 2.78 -4.57 -8.16
CA SER A 102 4.21 -4.34 -8.41
C SER A 102 4.81 -5.52 -9.16
N ARG A 103 6.14 -5.55 -9.34
CA ARG A 103 6.85 -6.75 -9.79
C ARG A 103 6.44 -7.98 -8.98
N VAL A 104 6.31 -7.80 -7.66
CA VAL A 104 5.79 -8.80 -6.72
C VAL A 104 4.35 -8.44 -6.37
N SER A 105 3.44 -9.39 -6.57
CA SER A 105 2.03 -9.23 -6.24
C SER A 105 1.60 -10.26 -5.21
N PHE A 106 0.55 -9.94 -4.47
CA PHE A 106 0.10 -10.76 -3.35
C PHE A 106 -1.38 -11.12 -3.49
N LYS A 107 -1.75 -12.32 -3.04
CA LYS A 107 -3.14 -12.70 -2.83
C LYS A 107 -3.32 -13.14 -1.39
N SER A 108 -4.44 -12.77 -0.79
CA SER A 108 -4.83 -13.22 0.54
C SER A 108 -6.30 -13.63 0.53
N ASP A 109 -6.78 -14.14 1.65
CA ASP A 109 -8.20 -14.47 1.85
C ASP A 109 -9.12 -13.24 1.83
N PHE A 110 -8.56 -12.03 1.79
CA PHE A 110 -9.32 -10.80 1.66
C PHE A 110 -9.61 -10.48 0.21
N SER A 111 -10.81 -9.96 -0.04
CA SER A 111 -11.15 -9.42 -1.36
C SER A 111 -10.30 -8.20 -1.67
N LYS A 112 -10.00 -8.00 -2.96
CA LYS A 112 -9.47 -6.71 -3.45
C LYS A 112 -10.34 -5.58 -2.92
N LEU A 113 -9.71 -4.52 -2.44
CA LEU A 113 -10.46 -3.33 -2.03
C LEU A 113 -10.94 -2.70 -3.33
N ASP A 114 -12.25 -2.65 -3.50
CA ASP A 114 -12.84 -1.92 -4.61
C ASP A 114 -12.73 -0.45 -4.26
N PHE A 115 -11.66 0.18 -4.73
CA PHE A 115 -11.55 1.63 -4.68
C PHE A 115 -12.50 2.17 -5.73
N ASP A 116 -13.48 2.97 -5.32
CA ASP A 116 -14.22 3.79 -6.27
C ASP A 116 -13.19 4.66 -7.00
N PHE A 117 -12.94 4.32 -8.26
CA PHE A 117 -11.95 5.01 -9.09
C PHE A 117 -12.39 6.46 -9.21
N LEU A 118 -11.63 7.35 -8.58
CA LEU A 118 -11.84 8.77 -8.76
C LEU A 118 -11.23 9.20 -10.10
N GLU A 119 -11.97 10.03 -10.84
CA GLU A 119 -11.43 10.70 -12.02
C GLU A 119 -10.42 11.76 -11.56
N ILE A 120 -9.23 11.73 -12.15
CA ILE A 120 -8.12 12.62 -11.78
C ILE A 120 -8.48 14.05 -12.06
N GLU A 121 -9.11 14.28 -13.21
CA GLU A 121 -9.56 15.58 -13.65
C GLU A 121 -10.52 16.17 -12.60
N ASN A 122 -11.40 15.34 -12.01
CA ASN A 122 -12.31 15.78 -10.96
C ASN A 122 -11.58 16.12 -9.65
N ILE A 123 -10.53 15.39 -9.27
CA ILE A 123 -9.72 15.69 -8.08
C ILE A 123 -8.95 17.01 -8.27
N VAL A 124 -8.33 17.18 -9.44
CA VAL A 124 -7.54 18.38 -9.79
C VAL A 124 -8.45 19.61 -9.90
N GLU A 125 -9.64 19.47 -10.50
CA GLU A 125 -10.59 20.58 -10.67
C GLU A 125 -11.29 20.99 -9.36
N ASN A 126 -11.48 20.06 -8.42
CA ASN A 126 -12.19 20.31 -7.16
C ASN A 126 -11.28 20.20 -5.93
N ASP A 127 -10.00 20.53 -6.10
CA ASP A 127 -9.03 20.50 -5.02
C ASP A 127 -9.38 21.54 -3.94
N SER A 128 -9.29 21.13 -2.68
CA SER A 128 -9.56 21.91 -1.48
C SER A 128 -8.67 21.40 -0.34
N ASN A 129 -8.53 22.17 0.74
CA ASN A 129 -7.78 21.72 1.93
C ASN A 129 -8.30 20.37 2.49
N ASP A 130 -9.54 20.01 2.19
CA ASP A 130 -10.19 18.76 2.58
C ASP A 130 -10.10 17.65 1.51
N THR A 131 -9.49 17.87 0.34
CA THR A 131 -9.38 16.85 -0.72
C THR A 131 -8.79 15.57 -0.18
N PHE A 132 -7.73 15.67 0.62
CA PHE A 132 -7.15 14.50 1.27
C PHE A 132 -8.19 13.74 2.11
N LYS A 133 -8.92 14.47 2.96
CA LYS A 133 -9.95 13.87 3.83
C LYS A 133 -11.07 13.27 2.99
N LYS A 134 -11.46 13.88 1.87
CA LYS A 134 -12.46 13.33 0.94
C LYS A 134 -11.95 12.10 0.19
N LEU A 135 -10.71 12.10 -0.28
CA LEU A 135 -10.06 10.94 -0.92
C LEU A 135 -9.96 9.78 0.05
N LEU A 136 -9.53 10.08 1.27
CA LEU A 136 -9.46 9.13 2.36
C LEU A 136 -10.87 8.66 2.75
N ASP A 137 -11.82 9.54 2.99
CA ASP A 137 -13.20 9.17 3.32
C ASP A 137 -13.84 8.36 2.19
N THR A 138 -13.62 8.65 0.91
CA THR A 138 -14.06 7.81 -0.21
C THR A 138 -13.38 6.45 -0.20
N PHE A 139 -12.07 6.40 0.06
CA PHE A 139 -11.33 5.15 0.25
C PHE A 139 -11.87 4.34 1.45
N LEU A 140 -12.31 5.04 2.50
CA LEU A 140 -12.74 4.47 3.77
C LEU A 140 -14.27 4.26 3.87
N ASN A 141 -15.13 4.86 3.04
CA ASN A 141 -16.59 5.00 3.25
C ASN A 141 -17.41 3.70 3.15
N LYS A 142 -16.75 2.54 3.18
CA LYS A 142 -17.37 1.29 3.66
C LYS A 142 -17.21 1.04 5.17
N ASN A 143 -16.41 1.84 5.89
CA ASN A 143 -16.05 1.66 7.29
C ASN A 143 -15.76 3.01 7.97
N ALA A 144 -16.63 3.40 8.88
CA ALA A 144 -16.77 4.77 9.37
C ALA A 144 -15.62 5.28 10.30
N ILE A 145 -15.32 6.58 10.15
CA ILE A 145 -14.85 7.60 11.12
C ILE A 145 -13.33 7.96 11.18
N SER A 146 -13.04 9.16 10.64
CA SER A 146 -12.32 10.36 11.16
C SER A 146 -10.86 10.35 11.69
N GLY A 147 -10.01 11.10 10.98
CA GLY A 147 -9.39 12.37 11.44
C GLY A 147 -7.89 12.39 11.85
N VAL A 148 -7.07 13.19 11.13
CA VAL A 148 -5.64 13.64 11.34
C VAL A 148 -4.58 13.26 10.27
N GLN A 149 -4.76 13.64 9.00
CA GLN A 149 -3.75 13.83 7.93
C GLN A 149 -2.47 12.92 7.78
N PRO A 150 -2.43 12.03 6.77
CA PRO A 150 -1.30 11.35 6.14
C PRO A 150 -1.24 11.48 4.59
N LYS A 151 -0.25 10.85 3.93
CA LYS A 151 -0.13 10.70 2.48
C LYS A 151 -0.85 9.42 2.00
N THR A 152 -1.53 9.42 0.85
CA THR A 152 -2.17 8.23 0.26
C THR A 152 -1.73 7.99 -1.19
N VAL A 153 -1.74 6.72 -1.59
CA VAL A 153 -1.69 6.30 -3.00
C VAL A 153 -3.14 6.11 -3.46
N ALA A 154 -3.53 6.75 -4.56
CA ALA A 154 -4.89 6.64 -5.11
C ALA A 154 -4.85 5.95 -6.48
N LEU A 155 -5.68 4.94 -6.68
CA LEU A 155 -5.87 4.35 -8.01
C LEU A 155 -6.88 5.23 -8.76
N LEU A 156 -6.43 5.85 -9.86
CA LEU A 156 -7.25 6.81 -10.60
C LEU A 156 -7.48 6.36 -12.05
N LYS A 157 -8.60 6.77 -12.62
CA LYS A 157 -8.95 6.49 -14.02
C LYS A 157 -8.76 7.75 -14.85
N SER A 158 -8.00 7.69 -15.94
CA SER A 158 -7.89 8.81 -16.90
C SER A 158 -8.91 8.67 -18.03
N LYS A 159 -9.59 9.75 -18.42
CA LYS A 159 -10.62 9.74 -19.48
C LYS A 159 -10.13 9.25 -20.85
N GLU A 160 -8.85 9.41 -21.15
CA GLU A 160 -8.30 9.20 -22.49
C GLU A 160 -7.91 7.75 -22.80
N THR A 161 -8.01 6.81 -21.86
CA THR A 161 -7.72 5.40 -22.14
C THR A 161 -8.29 4.50 -21.05
N LEU A 162 -8.87 3.36 -21.44
CA LEU A 162 -9.31 2.27 -20.54
C LEU A 162 -8.14 1.60 -19.77
N HIS A 163 -7.00 2.28 -19.64
CA HIS A 163 -5.87 1.88 -18.82
C HIS A 163 -5.96 2.60 -17.47
N ILE A 164 -6.13 1.81 -16.40
CA ILE A 164 -5.93 2.27 -15.03
C ILE A 164 -4.49 2.78 -14.94
N LYS A 165 -4.30 4.06 -14.64
CA LYS A 165 -2.98 4.64 -14.38
C LYS A 165 -2.91 4.89 -12.88
N GLU A 166 -1.85 4.40 -12.25
CA GLU A 166 -1.65 4.55 -10.81
C GLU A 166 -1.01 5.92 -10.56
N TYR A 167 -1.67 6.76 -9.75
CA TYR A 167 -1.13 8.08 -9.39
C TYR A 167 -0.81 8.10 -7.90
N ILE A 168 0.34 8.69 -7.57
CA ILE A 168 0.67 9.00 -6.20
C ILE A 168 0.20 10.44 -5.96
N ILE A 169 -0.86 10.61 -5.17
CA ILE A 169 -1.36 11.93 -4.80
C ILE A 169 -0.63 12.37 -3.54
N LYS A 170 -0.07 13.58 -3.56
CA LYS A 170 0.61 14.18 -2.43
C LYS A 170 -0.07 15.49 -2.06
N THR A 171 -0.52 15.57 -0.83
CA THR A 171 -1.15 16.77 -0.25
C THR A 171 -0.32 17.27 0.93
N TRP A 172 -0.67 18.44 1.45
CA TRP A 172 -0.02 19.04 2.61
C TRP A 172 -1.06 19.69 3.53
N GLY A 173 -0.64 20.05 4.75
CA GLY A 173 -1.47 20.75 5.74
C GLY A 173 -0.69 21.86 6.42
N GLU A 174 -1.31 22.52 7.41
CA GLU A 174 -0.74 23.71 8.05
C GLU A 174 0.59 23.47 8.78
N GLU A 175 0.84 22.25 9.26
CA GLU A 175 2.11 21.90 9.91
C GLU A 175 3.30 21.89 8.94
N TYR A 176 3.05 21.61 7.65
CA TYR A 176 4.06 21.57 6.59
C TYR A 176 3.51 22.29 5.35
N PRO A 177 3.35 23.62 5.40
CA PRO A 177 2.74 24.37 4.33
C PRO A 177 3.58 24.26 3.05
N HIS A 178 2.91 24.18 1.90
CA HIS A 178 3.53 24.13 0.57
C HIS A 178 4.41 22.89 0.31
N LEU A 179 4.24 21.79 1.05
CA LEU A 179 5.11 20.62 0.89
C LEU A 179 5.03 20.00 -0.52
N ALA A 180 3.84 19.89 -1.12
CA ALA A 180 3.72 19.35 -2.48
C ALA A 180 4.22 20.34 -3.54
N GLU A 181 4.05 21.66 -3.32
CA GLU A 181 4.63 22.69 -4.19
C GLU A 181 6.16 22.63 -4.18
N ASN A 182 6.76 22.49 -3.01
CA ASN A 182 8.21 22.31 -2.86
C ASN A 182 8.69 21.09 -3.66
N GLU A 183 8.02 19.95 -3.50
CA GLU A 183 8.35 18.74 -4.27
C GLU A 183 8.21 18.96 -5.79
N TYR A 184 7.14 19.64 -6.22
CA TYR A 184 6.92 19.99 -7.63
C TYR A 184 8.08 20.82 -8.19
N PHE A 185 8.47 21.90 -7.49
CA PHE A 185 9.56 22.77 -7.95
C PHE A 185 10.91 22.07 -7.91
N CYS A 186 11.18 21.22 -6.92
CA CYS A 186 12.40 20.41 -6.88
C CYS A 186 12.49 19.46 -8.08
N LEU A 187 11.40 18.75 -8.41
CA LEU A 187 11.38 17.87 -9.58
C LEU A 187 11.51 18.67 -10.88
N LYS A 188 10.89 19.85 -10.99
CA LYS A 188 11.09 20.74 -12.15
C LYS A 188 12.51 21.25 -12.27
N ALA A 189 13.19 21.54 -11.17
CA ALA A 189 14.61 21.90 -11.18
C ALA A 189 15.47 20.74 -11.69
N CYS A 190 15.25 19.51 -11.20
CA CYS A 190 15.90 18.29 -11.71
C CYS A 190 15.65 18.10 -13.21
N GLN A 191 14.41 18.28 -13.67
CA GLN A 191 14.06 18.20 -15.09
C GLN A 191 14.85 19.20 -15.94
N LYS A 192 14.97 20.47 -15.48
CA LYS A 192 15.77 21.49 -16.17
C LYS A 192 17.26 21.20 -16.17
N ALA A 193 17.75 20.43 -15.19
CA ALA A 193 19.13 19.95 -15.14
C ALA A 193 19.37 18.71 -16.03
N GLY A 194 18.36 18.25 -16.78
CA GLY A 194 18.47 17.08 -17.66
C GLY A 194 18.32 15.74 -16.93
N ILE A 195 17.80 15.73 -15.70
CA ILE A 195 17.50 14.50 -14.96
C ILE A 195 16.09 14.04 -15.33
N ASP A 196 15.95 12.75 -15.66
CA ASP A 196 14.65 12.14 -15.90
C ASP A 196 13.79 12.17 -14.62
N ILE A 197 12.56 12.65 -14.75
CA ILE A 197 11.59 12.73 -13.66
C ILE A 197 10.27 12.04 -14.04
N PRO A 198 9.46 11.60 -13.06
CA PRO A 198 8.09 11.16 -13.33
C PRO A 198 7.24 12.29 -13.92
N LYS A 199 6.14 11.93 -14.58
CA LYS A 199 5.11 12.91 -14.98
C LYS A 199 4.45 13.47 -13.72
N ILE A 200 4.45 14.80 -13.58
CA ILE A 200 3.91 15.51 -12.42
C ILE A 200 2.96 16.63 -12.86
N SER A 201 1.95 16.89 -12.04
CA SER A 201 1.00 18.00 -12.13
C SER A 201 0.82 18.61 -10.74
N LEU A 202 0.48 19.89 -10.70
CA LEU A 202 0.14 20.64 -9.49
C LEU A 202 -1.22 21.31 -9.74
N SER A 203 -2.16 21.16 -8.81
CA SER A 203 -3.47 21.85 -8.77
C SER A 203 -3.47 22.96 -7.73
#